data_AF-A0A950XYM4-F1
#
_entry.id   AF-A0A950XYM4-F1
#
_cell.length_a   1.000
_cell.length_b   1.000
_cell.length_c   1.000
_cell.angle_alpha   90.00
_cell.angle_beta   90.00
_cell.angle_gamma   90.00
#
_symmetry.space_group_name_H-M   'P 1'
#
loop_
_entity.id
_entity.type
_entity.pdbx_description
1 polymer ?
#
loop_
_entity_poly.entity_id
_entity_poly.type
_entity_poly.pdbx_seq_one_letter_code
_entity_poly.pdbx_strand_id
1 'polypeptide(L)'
;MKSAAFTSFIMEYRHRRSSVMHFDALWYSLVMAVSSTKRRTTVTLPVATLRSAKRLANRRKVHLNVIMNEAIEGGLRQQLAVERAEDFVERMGRAFAGLAEEELLMVNGIYLTGKK
;
A
#
# COMPACT_ATOMS: atom_id res chain seq x y z
N MET A 1 13.96 7.37 32.52
CA MET A 1 15.31 8.00 32.50
C MET A 1 16.19 7.43 31.36
N LYS A 2 15.80 7.63 30.09
CA LYS A 2 16.60 7.28 28.90
C LYS A 2 16.49 8.34 27.79
N SER A 3 16.36 9.61 28.18
CA SER A 3 16.16 10.73 27.23
C SER A 3 17.40 11.62 27.07
N ALA A 4 18.41 11.48 27.92
CA ALA A 4 19.58 12.38 27.94
C ALA A 4 20.72 11.92 27.02
N ALA A 5 20.78 10.63 26.66
CA ALA A 5 21.88 10.09 25.86
C ALA A 5 21.74 10.39 24.35
N PHE A 6 20.51 10.59 23.86
CA PHE A 6 20.28 10.86 22.43
C PHE A 6 20.57 12.34 22.07
N THR A 7 20.35 13.25 23.02
CA THR A 7 20.68 14.67 22.87
C THR A 7 22.19 14.91 22.83
N SER A 8 22.99 14.12 23.55
CA SER A 8 24.47 14.24 23.48
C SER A 8 25.03 13.79 22.14
N PHE A 9 24.43 12.79 21.47
CA PHE A 9 24.87 12.36 20.14
C PHE A 9 24.60 13.43 19.05
N ILE A 10 23.55 14.23 19.21
CA ILE A 10 23.21 15.30 18.26
C ILE A 10 24.09 16.55 18.48
N MET A 11 24.60 16.78 19.68
CA MET A 11 25.33 18.03 20.00
C MET A 11 26.83 17.97 19.66
N GLU A 12 27.41 16.78 19.53
CA GLU A 12 28.83 16.56 19.20
C GLU A 12 29.10 16.47 17.68
N TYR A 13 28.28 17.15 16.87
CA TYR A 13 28.55 17.36 15.44
C TYR A 13 28.76 18.83 15.08
N ARG A 14 28.95 19.68 16.10
CA ARG A 14 29.05 21.13 15.94
C ARG A 14 30.50 21.63 15.94
N HIS A 15 31.44 21.00 15.22
CA HIS A 15 32.67 21.72 14.85
C HIS A 15 33.55 21.11 13.73
N ARG A 16 33.04 20.92 12.50
CA ARG A 16 33.88 21.10 11.29
C ARG A 16 33.07 20.94 9.99
N ARG A 17 33.11 22.00 9.19
CA ARG A 17 32.87 22.09 7.73
C ARG A 17 31.48 21.70 7.17
N SER A 18 30.81 22.74 6.69
CA SER A 18 30.31 22.85 5.31
C SER A 18 29.01 22.11 4.91
N SER A 19 27.88 22.69 5.31
CA SER A 19 26.85 23.27 4.41
C SER A 19 26.09 22.45 3.34
N VAL A 20 26.12 21.10 3.30
CA VAL A 20 25.31 20.36 2.29
C VAL A 20 24.34 19.32 2.87
N MET A 21 24.40 19.02 4.17
CA MET A 21 23.73 17.82 4.75
C MET A 21 22.52 18.15 5.65
N HIS A 22 21.83 19.28 5.46
CA HIS A 22 20.68 19.62 6.34
C HIS A 22 19.32 19.16 5.80
N PHE A 23 19.19 18.96 4.48
CA PHE A 23 17.91 18.59 3.87
C PHE A 23 17.61 17.08 3.95
N ASP A 24 18.63 16.23 3.81
CA ASP A 24 18.47 14.77 3.82
C ASP A 24 18.13 14.21 5.21
N ALA A 25 18.65 14.80 6.29
CA ALA A 25 18.34 14.36 7.65
C ALA A 25 16.86 14.62 8.01
N LEU A 26 16.31 15.74 7.52
CA LEU A 26 14.90 16.06 7.70
C LEU A 26 14.02 15.14 6.84
N TRP A 27 14.39 14.85 5.59
CA TRP A 27 13.70 13.88 4.75
C TRP A 27 13.69 12.46 5.34
N TYR A 28 14.83 11.96 5.83
CA TYR A 28 14.89 10.65 6.48
C TYR A 28 14.03 10.58 7.74
N SER A 29 14.01 11.63 8.57
CA SER A 29 13.11 11.67 9.74
C SER A 29 11.62 11.76 9.36
N LEU A 30 11.28 12.50 8.31
CA LEU A 30 9.90 12.64 7.82
C LEU A 30 9.39 11.33 7.19
N VAL A 31 10.25 10.66 6.41
CA VAL A 31 9.97 9.35 5.79
C VAL A 31 9.92 8.23 6.84
N MET A 32 10.76 8.28 7.87
CA MET A 32 10.72 7.31 8.99
C MET A 32 9.59 7.60 9.99
N ALA A 33 9.03 8.81 10.00
CA ALA A 33 7.93 9.23 10.86
C ALA A 33 6.54 8.91 10.27
N VAL A 34 6.44 8.10 9.22
CA VAL A 34 5.22 7.31 8.96
C VAL A 34 5.14 6.23 10.04
N SER A 35 4.93 6.68 11.28
CA SER A 35 4.66 5.85 12.42
C SER A 35 3.35 5.12 12.12
N SER A 36 3.43 3.80 12.02
CA SER A 36 2.25 2.94 11.92
C SER A 36 1.45 3.08 13.22
N THR A 37 0.61 4.10 13.28
CA THR A 37 -0.19 4.39 14.46
C THR A 37 -1.25 3.29 14.57
N LYS A 38 -1.01 2.32 15.44
CA LYS A 38 -1.94 1.22 15.70
C LYS A 38 -3.16 1.78 16.44
N ARG A 39 -4.33 1.67 15.83
CA ARG A 39 -5.62 2.02 16.46
C ARG A 39 -6.39 0.75 16.76
N ARG A 40 -6.96 0.64 17.97
CA ARG A 40 -7.82 -0.46 18.35
C ARG A 40 -9.23 -0.18 17.82
N THR A 41 -9.74 -1.12 17.03
CA THR A 41 -11.09 -1.04 16.47
C THR A 41 -11.86 -2.29 16.89
N THR A 42 -13.14 -2.11 17.23
CA THR A 42 -14.07 -3.22 17.49
C THR A 42 -14.96 -3.35 16.27
N VAL A 43 -15.08 -4.57 15.75
CA VAL A 43 -15.93 -4.87 14.58
C VAL A 43 -16.96 -5.93 14.94
N THR A 44 -18.20 -5.73 14.51
CA THR A 44 -19.29 -6.69 14.68
C THR A 44 -19.34 -7.60 13.46
N LEU A 45 -19.39 -8.91 13.70
CA LEU A 45 -19.37 -9.92 12.64
C LEU A 45 -20.43 -10.99 12.93
N PRO A 46 -20.97 -11.65 11.88
CA PRO A 46 -21.82 -12.82 12.06
C PRO A 46 -21.16 -13.92 12.92
N VAL A 47 -21.94 -14.60 13.75
CA VAL A 47 -21.41 -15.65 14.65
C VAL A 47 -20.73 -16.78 13.86
N ALA A 48 -21.27 -17.12 12.67
CA ALA A 48 -20.71 -18.15 11.80
C ALA A 48 -19.30 -17.80 11.31
N THR A 49 -19.05 -16.53 10.94
CA THR A 49 -17.73 -16.08 10.47
C THR A 49 -16.73 -16.05 11.63
N LEU A 50 -17.13 -15.58 12.81
CA LEU A 50 -16.29 -15.63 14.02
C LEU A 50 -15.89 -17.06 14.41
N ARG A 51 -16.83 -18.02 14.32
CA ARG A 51 -16.54 -19.43 14.62
C ARG A 51 -15.51 -20.00 13.65
N SER A 52 -15.66 -19.71 12.37
CA SER A 52 -14.71 -20.13 11.33
C SER A 52 -13.33 -19.51 11.52
N ALA A 53 -13.26 -18.21 11.80
CA ALA A 53 -12.02 -17.50 12.07
C ALA A 53 -11.31 -18.03 13.33
N LYS A 54 -12.06 -18.31 14.41
CA LYS A 54 -11.51 -18.93 15.63
C LYS A 54 -10.96 -20.33 15.38
N ARG A 55 -11.66 -21.15 14.59
CA ARG A 55 -11.18 -22.48 14.19
C ARG A 55 -9.88 -22.40 13.40
N LEU A 56 -9.79 -21.44 12.46
CA LEU A 56 -8.59 -21.22 11.66
C LEU A 56 -7.41 -20.73 12.52
N ALA A 57 -7.67 -19.80 13.44
CA ALA A 57 -6.68 -19.28 14.38
C ALA A 57 -6.12 -20.41 15.25
N ASN A 58 -6.98 -21.25 15.82
CA ASN A 58 -6.57 -22.41 16.62
C ASN A 58 -5.72 -23.40 15.81
N ARG A 59 -6.15 -23.71 14.57
CA ARG A 59 -5.40 -24.62 13.68
C ARG A 59 -4.00 -24.09 13.36
N ARG A 60 -3.87 -22.78 13.17
CA ARG A 60 -2.59 -22.11 12.87
C ARG A 60 -1.80 -21.72 14.12
N LYS A 61 -2.33 -21.95 15.33
CA LYS A 61 -1.74 -21.54 16.62
C LYS A 61 -1.42 -20.03 16.69
N VAL A 62 -2.29 -19.21 16.11
CA VAL A 62 -2.18 -17.74 16.12
C VAL A 62 -3.38 -17.11 16.82
N HIS A 63 -3.26 -15.85 17.19
CA HIS A 63 -4.38 -15.09 17.77
C HIS A 63 -5.45 -14.77 16.71
N LEU A 64 -6.71 -14.71 17.13
CA LEU A 64 -7.83 -14.34 16.26
C LEU A 64 -7.60 -13.00 15.54
N ASN A 65 -7.01 -12.01 16.22
CA ASN A 65 -6.69 -10.71 15.63
C ASN A 65 -5.76 -10.81 14.42
N VAL A 66 -4.85 -11.79 14.38
CA VAL A 66 -3.94 -11.99 13.24
C VAL A 66 -4.74 -12.43 12.02
N ILE A 67 -5.62 -13.42 12.19
CA ILE A 67 -6.51 -13.89 11.12
C ILE A 67 -7.44 -12.77 10.63
N MET A 68 -7.96 -11.94 11.55
CA MET A 68 -8.81 -10.81 11.20
C MET A 68 -8.05 -9.76 10.40
N ASN A 69 -6.83 -9.40 10.82
CA ASN A 69 -5.99 -8.46 10.10
C ASN A 69 -5.60 -9.00 8.72
N GLU A 70 -5.21 -10.27 8.62
CA GLU A 70 -4.92 -10.92 7.33
C GLU A 70 -6.13 -10.86 6.38
N ALA A 71 -7.33 -11.13 6.89
CA ALA A 71 -8.55 -11.09 6.10
C ALA A 71 -8.90 -9.65 5.63
N ILE A 72 -8.74 -8.66 6.52
CA ILE A 72 -8.98 -7.25 6.19
C ILE A 72 -7.96 -6.75 5.17
N GLU A 73 -6.67 -7.01 5.40
CA GLU A 73 -5.60 -6.62 4.48
C GLU A 73 -5.75 -7.30 3.11
N GLY A 74 -6.09 -8.59 3.11
CA GLY A 74 -6.35 -9.35 1.89
C GLY A 74 -7.52 -8.76 1.09
N GLY A 75 -8.65 -8.48 1.76
CA GLY A 75 -9.82 -7.87 1.14
C GLY A 75 -9.54 -6.47 0.58
N LEU A 76 -8.87 -5.61 1.35
CA LEU A 76 -8.52 -4.25 0.93
C LEU A 76 -7.55 -4.26 -0.26
N ARG A 77 -6.56 -5.16 -0.28
CA ARG A 77 -5.65 -5.29 -1.44
C ARG A 77 -6.40 -5.70 -2.70
N GLN A 78 -7.36 -6.61 -2.59
CA GLN A 78 -8.17 -7.04 -3.72
C GLN A 78 -9.05 -5.89 -4.23
N GLN A 79 -9.69 -5.14 -3.33
CA GLN A 79 -10.50 -3.99 -3.71
C GLN A 79 -9.66 -2.90 -4.39
N LEU A 80 -8.50 -2.56 -3.84
CA LEU A 80 -7.58 -1.60 -4.47
C LEU A 80 -7.07 -2.08 -5.84
N ALA A 81 -6.95 -3.39 -6.05
CA ALA A 81 -6.58 -3.92 -7.37
C ALA A 81 -7.71 -3.73 -8.39
N VAL A 82 -8.97 -3.91 -7.98
CA VAL A 82 -10.14 -3.64 -8.82
C VAL A 82 -10.24 -2.15 -9.14
N GLU A 83 -10.15 -1.28 -8.14
CA GLU A 83 -10.21 0.18 -8.34
C GLU A 83 -9.11 0.66 -9.32
N ARG A 84 -7.88 0.14 -9.19
CA ARG A 84 -6.80 0.47 -10.15
C ARG A 84 -7.07 -0.04 -11.56
N ALA A 85 -7.70 -1.21 -11.70
CA ALA A 85 -8.05 -1.74 -13.00
C ALA A 85 -9.14 -0.89 -13.67
N GLU A 86 -10.14 -0.46 -12.90
CA GLU A 86 -11.20 0.46 -13.36
C GLU A 86 -10.60 1.81 -13.78
N ASP A 87 -9.75 2.40 -12.94
CA ASP A 87 -9.02 3.65 -13.25
C ASP A 87 -8.18 3.51 -14.53
N PHE A 88 -7.52 2.37 -14.72
CA PHE A 88 -6.72 2.10 -15.91
C PHE A 88 -7.59 2.01 -17.16
N VAL A 89 -8.69 1.24 -17.10
CA VAL A 89 -9.64 1.12 -18.21
C VAL A 89 -10.23 2.48 -18.58
N GLU A 90 -10.57 3.31 -17.59
CA GLU A 90 -11.11 4.64 -17.84
C GLU A 90 -10.07 5.56 -18.51
N ARG A 91 -8.81 5.51 -18.06
CA ARG A 91 -7.70 6.28 -18.66
C ARG A 91 -7.39 5.81 -20.07
N MET A 92 -7.40 4.50 -20.32
CA MET A 92 -7.22 3.93 -21.65
C MET A 92 -8.38 4.34 -22.57
N GLY A 93 -9.63 4.23 -22.09
CA GLY A 93 -10.81 4.69 -22.82
C GLY A 93 -10.71 6.16 -23.20
N ARG A 94 -10.24 7.03 -22.30
CA ARG A 94 -10.00 8.45 -22.60
C ARG A 94 -8.84 8.68 -23.56
N ALA A 95 -7.71 7.98 -23.40
CA ALA A 95 -6.53 8.14 -24.24
C ALA A 95 -6.79 7.71 -25.69
N PHE A 96 -7.69 6.76 -25.89
CA PHE A 96 -8.02 6.20 -27.20
C PHE A 96 -9.42 6.56 -27.71
N ALA A 97 -10.15 7.45 -27.03
CA ALA A 97 -11.47 7.93 -27.44
C ALA A 97 -11.48 8.64 -28.81
N GLY A 98 -10.32 9.07 -29.32
CA GLY A 98 -10.17 9.72 -30.62
C GLY A 98 -9.71 8.80 -31.75
N LEU A 99 -9.51 7.50 -31.49
CA LEU A 99 -9.09 6.54 -32.51
C LEU A 99 -10.29 5.95 -33.26
N ALA A 100 -10.13 5.75 -34.57
CA ALA A 100 -11.09 4.96 -35.34
C ALA A 100 -11.03 3.48 -34.92
N GLU A 101 -12.11 2.72 -35.17
CA GLU A 101 -12.25 1.31 -34.74
C GLU A 101 -11.08 0.43 -35.22
N GLU A 102 -10.58 0.69 -36.42
CA GLU A 102 -9.43 0.01 -37.04
C GLU A 102 -8.10 0.30 -36.30
N GLU A 103 -7.93 1.53 -35.80
CA GLU A 103 -6.75 1.96 -35.04
C GLU A 103 -6.81 1.45 -33.60
N LEU A 104 -8.01 1.37 -33.01
CA LEU A 104 -8.25 0.79 -31.70
C LEU A 104 -7.92 -0.71 -31.66
N LEU A 105 -8.21 -1.43 -32.75
CA LEU A 105 -7.87 -2.85 -32.93
C LEU A 105 -6.36 -3.07 -32.97
N MET A 106 -5.60 -2.17 -33.61
CA MET A 106 -4.13 -2.21 -33.59
C MET A 106 -3.56 -1.96 -32.19
N VAL A 107 -4.09 -0.98 -31.45
CA VAL A 107 -3.66 -0.68 -30.07
C VAL A 107 -3.94 -1.84 -29.11
N ASN A 108 -5.06 -2.54 -29.30
CA ASN A 108 -5.42 -3.72 -28.52
C ASN A 108 -4.67 -5.00 -28.96
N GLY A 109 -3.73 -4.90 -29.92
CA GLY A 109 -2.93 -6.02 -30.40
C GLY A 109 -3.71 -7.04 -31.25
N ILE A 110 -4.91 -6.69 -31.69
CA ILE A 110 -5.73 -7.51 -32.59
C ILE A 110 -5.37 -7.11 -34.02
N TYR A 111 -4.35 -7.76 -34.58
CA TYR A 111 -4.04 -7.61 -36.00
C TYR A 111 -5.11 -8.33 -36.82
N LEU A 112 -6.00 -7.56 -37.45
CA LEU A 112 -6.82 -8.07 -38.55
C LEU A 112 -5.89 -8.34 -39.73
N THR A 113 -5.32 -9.54 -39.77
CA THR A 113 -4.65 -10.07 -40.94
C THR A 113 -5.71 -10.22 -42.04
N GLY A 114 -5.79 -9.18 -42.88
CA GLY A 114 -6.52 -9.23 -44.13
C GLY A 114 -5.85 -10.26 -45.03
N LYS A 115 -6.50 -11.42 -45.20
CA LYS A 115 -6.16 -12.35 -46.27
C LYS A 115 -6.26 -11.63 -47.61
N LYS A 116 -5.14 -11.54 -48.32
CA LYS A 116 -5.12 -11.45 -49.79
C LYS A 116 -4.85 -12.84 -50.34
#